data_AF-X1NGP0-F1
#
_entry.id   AF-X1NGP0-F1
#
_cell.length_a   1.000
_cell.length_b   1.000
_cell.length_c   1.000
_cell.angle_alpha   90.00
_cell.angle_beta   90.00
_cell.angle_gamma   90.00
#
_symmetry.space_group_name_H-M   'P 1'
#
loop_
_entity.id
_entity.type
_entity.pdbx_description
1 polymer ?
#
loop_
_entity_poly.entity_id
_entity_poly.type
_entity_poly.pdbx_seq_one_letter_code
_entity_poly.pdbx_strand_id
1 'polypeptide(L)' 'MHLVPTTLAKYAKAGRYDDCKEAYIDDCFECGACAYVCPANIPIVQYIKVAKSELIKRAANK' A
#
# COMPACT_ATOMS: atom_id res chain seq x y z
N MET A 1 1.84 -13.50 9.26
CA MET A 1 1.58 -12.22 8.57
C MET A 1 1.84 -12.40 7.09
N HIS A 2 0.81 -12.44 6.25
CA HIS A 2 0.95 -12.47 4.80
C HIS A 2 0.50 -11.13 4.22
N LEU A 3 1.42 -10.16 4.15
CA LEU A 3 1.20 -8.98 3.34
C LEU A 3 1.18 -9.42 1.87
N VAL A 4 0.12 -9.07 1.15
CA VAL A 4 0.01 -9.35 -0.29
C VAL A 4 0.27 -8.03 -1.05
N PRO A 5 1.53 -7.71 -1.37
CA PRO A 5 1.90 -6.43 -1.96
C PRO A 5 1.22 -6.15 -3.31
N THR A 6 0.91 -7.19 -4.08
CA THR A 6 0.16 -7.09 -5.34
C THR A 6 -1.28 -6.62 -5.10
N THR A 7 -1.92 -7.07 -4.03
CA THR A 7 -3.27 -6.64 -3.64
C THR A 7 -3.26 -5.21 -3.11
N LEU A 8 -2.28 -4.87 -2.24
CA LEU A 8 -2.10 -3.49 -1.76
C LEU A 8 -1.91 -2.50 -2.90
N ALA A 9 -1.07 -2.83 -3.90
CA ALA A 9 -0.88 -1.97 -5.07
C ALA A 9 -2.18 -1.81 -5.89
N LYS A 10 -2.98 -2.88 -6.04
CA LYS A 10 -4.29 -2.81 -6.72
C LYS A 10 -5.26 -1.89 -5.99
N TYR A 11 -5.40 -2.05 -4.68
CA TYR A 11 -6.31 -1.24 -3.86
C TYR A 11 -5.88 0.23 -3.81
N ALA A 12 -4.59 0.50 -3.61
CA ALA A 12 -4.04 1.85 -3.66
C ALA A 12 -4.27 2.51 -5.03
N LYS A 13 -4.08 1.78 -6.13
CA LYS A 13 -4.38 2.26 -7.49
C LYS A 13 -5.87 2.54 -7.70
N ALA A 14 -6.74 1.74 -7.08
CA ALA A 14 -8.20 1.90 -7.17
C ALA A 14 -8.77 2.95 -6.20
N GLY A 15 -7.95 3.60 -5.37
CA GLY A 15 -8.41 4.52 -4.33
C GLY A 15 -9.16 3.84 -3.18
N ARG A 16 -9.03 2.52 -3.04
CA ARG A 16 -9.67 1.70 -2.00
C ARG A 16 -8.76 1.62 -0.76
N TYR A 17 -8.61 2.74 -0.07
CA TYR A 17 -7.67 2.85 1.06
C TYR A 17 -8.13 2.10 2.31
N ASP A 18 -9.43 1.96 2.53
CA ASP A 18 -9.97 1.15 3.64
C ASP A 18 -9.60 -0.33 3.49
N ASP A 19 -9.70 -0.88 2.27
CA ASP A 19 -9.24 -2.25 1.99
C ASP A 19 -7.71 -2.39 2.14
N CYS A 20 -6.94 -1.34 1.83
CA CYS A 20 -5.49 -1.34 2.13
C CYS A 20 -5.25 -1.49 3.63
N LYS A 21 -6.08 -0.85 4.46
CA LYS A 21 -5.97 -0.92 5.92
C LYS A 21 -6.30 -2.32 6.44
N GLU A 22 -7.34 -2.96 5.90
CA GLU A 22 -7.65 -4.37 6.17
C GLU A 22 -6.54 -5.32 5.70
N ALA A 23 -5.87 -4.99 4.60
CA ALA A 23 -4.71 -5.71 4.08
C ALA A 23 -3.40 -5.43 4.84
N TYR A 24 -3.47 -4.87 6.05
CA TYR A 24 -2.35 -4.58 6.94
C TYR A 24 -1.28 -3.69 6.30
N ILE A 25 -1.68 -2.70 5.50
CA ILE A 25 -0.73 -1.74 4.89
C ILE A 25 0.15 -1.03 5.93
N ASP A 26 -0.33 -0.89 7.17
CA ASP A 26 0.39 -0.23 8.26
C ASP A 26 1.71 -0.96 8.62
N ASP A 27 1.69 -2.29 8.53
CA ASP A 27 2.84 -3.18 8.78
C ASP A 27 3.94 -3.03 7.72
N CYS A 28 3.60 -2.48 6.54
CA CYS A 28 4.59 -2.21 5.51
C CYS A 28 5.43 -0.98 5.87
N PHE A 29 6.68 -1.19 6.26
CA PHE A 29 7.66 -0.12 6.51
C PHE A 29 8.38 0.39 5.24
N GLU A 30 7.82 0.12 4.05
CA GLU A 30 8.26 0.71 2.77
C GLU A 30 9.69 0.32 2.35
N CYS A 31 10.11 -0.91 2.66
CA CYS A 31 11.47 -1.41 2.45
C CYS A 31 11.94 -1.54 0.99
N GLY A 32 11.03 -1.54 0.02
CA GLY A 32 11.39 -1.70 -1.39
C GLY A 32 11.48 -3.14 -1.91
N ALA A 33 11.56 -4.15 -1.04
CA ALA A 33 11.80 -5.54 -1.45
C ALA A 33 10.75 -6.07 -2.43
N CYS A 34 9.48 -5.72 -2.21
CA CYS A 34 8.37 -6.14 -3.07
C CYS A 34 8.40 -5.49 -4.46
N ALA A 35 8.89 -4.25 -4.58
CA ALA A 35 9.04 -3.58 -5.86
C ALA A 35 10.25 -4.13 -6.63
N TYR A 36 11.33 -4.47 -5.92
CA TYR A 36 12.54 -5.03 -6.51
C TYR A 36 12.35 -6.45 -7.08
N VAL A 37 11.64 -7.32 -6.35
CA VAL A 37 11.40 -8.70 -6.78
C VAL A 37 10.30 -8.83 -7.84
N CYS A 38 9.53 -7.77 -8.08
CA CYS A 38 8.37 -7.85 -8.97
C CYS A 38 8.80 -7.97 -10.44
N PRO A 39 8.50 -9.08 -11.14
CA PRO A 39 8.87 -9.24 -12.55
C PRO A 39 8.14 -8.25 -13.48
N ALA A 40 7.02 -7.69 -13.03
CA ALA A 40 6.23 -6.71 -13.78
C ALA A 40 6.66 -5.25 -13.55
N ASN A 41 7.74 -5.01 -12.79
CA ASN A 41 8.26 -3.66 -12.49
C ASN A 41 7.19 -2.70 -11.93
N ILE A 42 6.26 -3.22 -11.13
CA ILE A 42 5.19 -2.42 -10.53
C ILE A 42 5.78 -1.60 -9.38
N PRO A 43 5.58 -0.26 -9.34
CA PRO A 43 6.09 0.59 -8.27
C PRO A 43 5.26 0.47 -6.99
N ILE A 44 5.23 -0.72 -6.38
CA ILE A 44 4.40 -1.06 -5.22
C ILE A 44 4.64 -0.09 -4.05
N VAL A 45 5.89 0.27 -3.79
CA VAL A 45 6.28 1.16 -2.68
C VAL A 45 5.71 2.57 -2.85
N GLN A 46 5.65 3.07 -4.10
CA GLN A 46 5.06 4.37 -4.39
C GLN A 46 3.56 4.36 -4.08
N TYR A 47 2.86 3.30 -4.49
CA TYR A 47 1.44 3.12 -4.17
C TYR A 47 1.19 3.02 -2.67
N ILE A 48 2.03 2.29 -1.94
CA ILE A 48 1.92 2.16 -0.48
C ILE A 48 2.16 3.52 0.21
N LYS A 49 3.16 4.30 -0.22
CA LYS A 49 3.40 5.66 0.29
C LYS A 49 2.20 6.58 0.13
N VAL A 50 1.61 6.58 -1.07
CA VAL A 50 0.41 7.37 -1.38
C VAL A 50 -0.75 6.91 -0.50
N ALA A 51 -0.97 5.60 -0.40
CA ALA A 51 -2.06 5.04 0.39
C ALA A 51 -1.91 5.31 1.90
N LYS A 52 -0.71 5.17 2.47
CA LYS A 52 -0.43 5.55 3.87
C LYS A 52 -0.67 7.05 4.10
N SER A 53 -0.16 7.90 3.21
CA SER A 53 -0.36 9.36 3.32
C SER A 53 -1.85 9.72 3.27
N GLU A 54 -2.61 9.08 2.40
CA GLU A 54 -4.05 9.29 2.28
C GLU A 54 -4.81 8.80 3.52
N LEU A 55 -4.45 7.63 4.06
CA LEU A 55 -5.01 7.11 5.30
C LEU A 55 -4.79 8.06 6.48
N ILE A 56 -3.60 8.66 6.58
CA ILE A 56 -3.29 9.65 7.61
C ILE A 56 -4.14 10.91 7.41
N LYS A 57 -4.24 11.44 6.18
CA LYS A 57 -5.07 12.60 5.85
C LYS A 57 -6.55 12.39 6.18
N ARG A 58 -7.07 11.18 5.89
CA ARG A 58 -8.44 10.78 6.20
C ARG A 58 -8.66 10.62 7.71
N ALA A 59 -7.68 10.09 8.43
CA ALA A 59 -7.74 10.01 9.89
C ALA A 59 -7.72 11.39 10.56
N ALA A 60 -7.02 12.37 9.97
CA ALA A 60 -6.95 13.74 10.48
C ALA A 60 -8.18 14.61 10.14
N ASN A 61 -9.01 14.21 9.18
CA ASN A 61 -10.24 14.93 8.78
C ASN A 61 -11.52 14.33 9.39
N LYS A 62 -11.39 13.50 10.43
CA LYS A 62 -12.52 12.93 11.19
C LYS A 62 -12.55 13.51 12.59
#